data_AF-A0A420CMN8-F1
#
_entry.id   AF-A0A420CMN8-F1
#
_cell.length_a   1.000
_cell.length_b   1.000
_cell.length_c   1.000
_cell.angle_alpha   90.00
_cell.angle_beta   90.00
_cell.angle_gamma   90.00
#
_symmetry.space_group_name_H-M   'P 1'
#
loop_
_entity.id
_entity.type
_entity.pdbx_description
1 polymer ?
#
loop_
_entity_poly.entity_id
_entity_poly.type
_entity_poly.pdbx_seq_one_letter_code
_entity_poly.pdbx_strand_id
1 'polypeptide(L)'
;MYNPEIKNFVKSAFEEIKKARSVNCLQKILDDFEFQKNKISVETYPKIRFKISAQEIQQLVAANILDQNYQFNSEVSFEESHVVTKLLYALAWKNGDLKKINHIIKGILSTEDEELQVTESLVFHQFGRHLTKKSNEPIIDQHVIRAFCVYKNYEKIKIIEKGHIKYINEYKNWLVSEEISPELKSENDYVYFIDQILFAVGKTVKSMNK
;
A
#
# COMPACT_ATOMS: atom_id res chain seq x y z
N MET A 1 14.80 10.70 18.27
CA MET A 1 15.63 9.61 17.70
C MET A 1 15.08 8.25 18.14
N TYR A 2 15.20 7.19 17.34
CA TYR A 2 14.85 5.81 17.78
C TYR A 2 15.96 5.26 18.67
N ASN A 3 15.60 4.47 19.69
CA ASN A 3 16.59 3.83 20.56
C ASN A 3 17.38 2.75 19.79
N PRO A 4 18.56 2.33 20.27
CA PRO A 4 19.41 1.34 19.58
C PRO A 4 18.73 -0.02 19.38
N GLU A 5 17.91 -0.46 20.34
CA GLU A 5 17.18 -1.72 20.29
C GLU A 5 16.21 -1.78 19.10
N ILE A 6 15.39 -0.74 18.91
CA ILE A 6 14.47 -0.61 17.78
C ILE A 6 15.24 -0.60 16.45
N LYS A 7 16.38 0.10 16.40
CA LYS A 7 17.20 0.14 15.19
C LYS A 7 17.76 -1.23 14.84
N ASN A 8 18.28 -1.96 15.82
CA ASN A 8 18.81 -3.30 15.63
C ASN A 8 17.72 -4.27 15.19
N PHE A 9 16.55 -4.22 15.82
CA PHE A 9 15.38 -5.02 15.46
C PHE A 9 14.96 -4.82 14.00
N VAL A 10 14.78 -3.55 13.58
CA VAL A 10 14.42 -3.24 12.20
C VAL A 10 15.54 -3.67 11.24
N LYS A 11 16.80 -3.40 11.57
CA LYS A 11 17.94 -3.79 10.74
C LYS A 11 17.96 -5.31 10.51
N SER A 12 17.77 -6.11 11.55
CA SER A 12 17.71 -7.57 11.43
C SER A 12 16.60 -8.02 10.48
N ALA A 13 15.40 -7.44 10.57
CA ALA A 13 14.30 -7.78 9.66
C ALA A 13 14.63 -7.45 8.19
N PHE A 14 15.26 -6.30 7.93
CA PHE A 14 15.71 -5.93 6.58
C PHE A 14 16.81 -6.87 6.06
N GLU A 15 17.78 -7.26 6.89
CA GLU A 15 18.82 -8.22 6.49
C GLU A 15 18.23 -9.59 6.14
N GLU A 16 17.22 -10.07 6.85
CA GLU A 16 16.54 -11.32 6.49
C GLU A 16 15.76 -11.20 5.17
N ILE A 17 15.09 -10.06 4.92
CA ILE A 17 14.44 -9.80 3.62
C ILE A 17 15.46 -9.85 2.48
N LYS A 18 16.63 -9.20 2.63
CA LYS A 18 17.69 -9.18 1.59
C LYS A 18 18.23 -10.57 1.27
N LYS A 19 18.31 -11.45 2.27
CA LYS A 19 18.78 -12.85 2.09
C LYS A 19 17.73 -13.75 1.46
N ALA A 20 16.45 -13.38 1.52
CA ALA A 20 15.37 -14.19 0.97
C ALA A 20 15.50 -14.30 -0.56
N ARG A 21 15.29 -15.52 -1.07
CA ARG A 21 15.34 -15.85 -2.50
C ARG A 21 14.02 -16.37 -3.06
N SER A 22 12.99 -16.45 -2.21
CA SER A 22 11.65 -16.89 -2.60
C SER A 22 10.59 -16.30 -1.68
N VAL A 23 9.34 -16.27 -2.15
CA VAL A 23 8.17 -15.89 -1.35
C VAL A 23 8.02 -16.81 -0.12
N ASN A 24 8.35 -18.09 -0.23
CA ASN A 24 8.34 -19.01 0.91
C ASN A 24 9.34 -18.61 1.99
N CYS A 25 10.52 -18.07 1.63
CA CYS A 25 11.45 -17.52 2.62
C CYS A 25 10.85 -16.30 3.33
N LEU A 26 10.17 -15.41 2.59
CA LEU A 26 9.49 -14.25 3.20
C LEU A 26 8.36 -14.69 4.14
N GLN A 27 7.60 -15.72 3.78
CA GLN A 27 6.56 -16.28 4.62
C GLN A 27 7.13 -16.85 5.92
N LYS A 28 8.27 -17.55 5.86
CA LYS A 28 8.99 -18.01 7.07
C LYS A 28 9.43 -16.86 7.96
N ILE A 29 9.92 -15.74 7.40
CA ILE A 29 10.25 -14.55 8.21
C ILE A 29 9.03 -14.04 8.97
N LEU A 30 7.84 -14.05 8.35
CA LEU A 30 6.60 -13.74 9.06
C LEU A 30 6.37 -14.74 10.19
N ASP A 31 6.49 -16.03 9.92
CA ASP A 31 6.15 -17.12 10.85
C ASP A 31 7.11 -17.26 12.04
N ASP A 32 8.39 -16.99 11.84
CA ASP A 32 9.48 -17.25 12.80
C ASP A 32 9.75 -16.10 13.79
N PHE A 33 9.28 -14.88 13.50
CA PHE A 33 9.59 -13.73 14.36
C PHE A 33 8.54 -13.46 15.45
N GLU A 34 8.95 -12.68 16.46
CA GLU A 34 8.13 -12.04 17.52
C GLU A 34 6.97 -11.14 17.01
N PHE A 35 6.63 -11.20 15.72
CA PHE A 35 5.60 -10.45 15.03
C PHE A 35 4.20 -11.05 15.10
N GLN A 36 3.98 -12.26 15.65
CA GLN A 36 2.71 -12.98 15.49
C GLN A 36 1.46 -12.13 15.84
N LYS A 37 1.53 -11.31 16.90
CA LYS A 37 0.44 -10.41 17.31
C LYS A 37 0.19 -9.21 16.39
N ASN A 38 1.16 -8.87 15.53
CA ASN A 38 1.17 -7.65 14.71
C ASN A 38 1.08 -7.92 13.20
N LYS A 39 0.98 -9.19 12.78
CA LYS A 39 0.73 -9.57 11.39
C LYS A 39 -0.59 -9.00 10.88
N ILE A 40 -0.67 -8.78 9.58
CA ILE A 40 -1.95 -8.61 8.89
C ILE A 40 -2.63 -9.98 8.87
N SER A 41 -3.86 -10.07 9.38
CA SER A 41 -4.66 -11.28 9.23
C SER A 41 -5.19 -11.35 7.80
N VAL A 42 -4.84 -12.41 7.07
CA VAL A 42 -5.33 -12.65 5.71
C VAL A 42 -6.85 -12.93 5.71
N GLU A 43 -7.39 -13.45 6.82
CA GLU A 43 -8.83 -13.64 6.98
C GLU A 43 -9.56 -12.30 7.07
N THR A 44 -8.96 -11.31 7.74
CA THR A 44 -9.54 -9.96 7.89
C THR A 44 -9.24 -9.06 6.70
N TYR A 45 -8.06 -9.23 6.08
CA TYR A 45 -7.57 -8.43 4.96
C TYR A 45 -7.13 -9.34 3.82
N PRO A 46 -8.09 -9.95 3.10
CA PRO A 46 -7.78 -10.86 2.01
C PRO A 46 -7.02 -10.12 0.90
N LYS A 47 -6.09 -10.82 0.28
CA LYS A 47 -5.30 -10.29 -0.83
C LYS A 47 -6.22 -9.89 -2.00
N ILE A 48 -6.05 -8.66 -2.49
CA ILE A 48 -6.74 -8.16 -3.67
C ILE A 48 -6.12 -8.79 -4.91
N ARG A 49 -6.88 -9.62 -5.63
CA ARG A 49 -6.40 -10.38 -6.80
C ARG A 49 -6.79 -9.77 -8.16
N PHE A 50 -7.79 -8.89 -8.17
CA PHE A 50 -8.20 -8.21 -9.39
C PHE A 50 -7.30 -7.02 -9.71
N LYS A 51 -7.37 -6.55 -10.95
CA LYS A 51 -6.81 -5.28 -11.39
C LYS A 51 -7.92 -4.35 -11.86
N ILE A 52 -7.66 -3.05 -11.88
CA ILE A 52 -8.53 -2.07 -12.51
C ILE A 52 -7.72 -1.34 -13.59
N SER A 53 -8.26 -1.30 -14.79
CA SER A 53 -7.68 -0.62 -15.94
C SER A 53 -8.21 0.81 -16.09
N ALA A 54 -7.42 1.65 -16.77
CA ALA A 54 -7.87 3.01 -17.12
C ALA A 54 -9.14 2.98 -17.99
N GLN A 55 -9.29 1.98 -18.86
CA GLN A 55 -10.47 1.83 -19.71
C GLN A 55 -11.75 1.58 -18.90
N GLU A 56 -11.69 0.74 -17.86
CA GLU A 56 -12.82 0.52 -16.96
C GLU A 56 -13.25 1.82 -16.27
N ILE A 57 -12.29 2.67 -15.86
CA ILE A 57 -12.61 3.97 -15.29
C ILE A 57 -13.25 4.90 -16.33
N GLN A 58 -12.73 4.94 -17.56
CA GLN A 58 -13.30 5.75 -18.64
C GLN A 58 -14.75 5.33 -18.97
N GLN A 59 -15.06 4.03 -18.88
CA GLN A 59 -16.43 3.53 -19.05
C GLN A 59 -17.38 4.07 -17.98
N LEU A 60 -16.92 4.20 -16.73
CA LEU A 60 -17.73 4.80 -15.64
C LEU A 60 -18.01 6.29 -15.89
N VAL A 61 -17.02 7.03 -16.40
CA VAL A 61 -17.21 8.44 -16.78
C VAL A 61 -18.16 8.56 -17.97
N ALA A 62 -17.99 7.74 -19.00
CA ALA A 62 -18.85 7.72 -20.19
C ALA A 62 -20.30 7.32 -19.85
N ALA A 63 -20.50 6.45 -18.85
CA ALA A 63 -21.80 6.05 -18.34
C ALA A 63 -22.43 7.09 -17.37
N ASN A 64 -21.78 8.24 -17.16
CA ASN A 64 -22.23 9.29 -16.23
C ASN A 64 -22.41 8.77 -14.78
N ILE A 65 -21.67 7.73 -14.39
CA ILE A 65 -21.58 7.27 -12.99
C ILE A 65 -20.62 8.18 -12.22
N LEU A 66 -19.53 8.57 -12.88
CA LEU A 66 -18.53 9.51 -12.37
C LEU A 66 -18.51 10.79 -13.21
N ASP A 67 -18.23 11.92 -12.56
CA ASP A 67 -17.94 13.18 -13.25
C ASP A 67 -16.49 13.25 -13.77
N GLN A 68 -16.14 14.36 -14.42
CA GLN A 68 -14.79 14.62 -14.93
C GLN A 68 -13.73 14.78 -13.82
N ASN A 69 -14.16 14.98 -12.57
CA ASN A 69 -13.29 15.04 -11.39
C ASN A 69 -13.21 13.70 -10.65
N TYR A 70 -13.77 12.64 -11.23
CA TYR A 70 -13.85 11.28 -10.69
C TYR A 70 -14.63 11.19 -9.37
N GLN A 71 -15.64 12.05 -9.19
CA GLN A 71 -16.62 11.99 -8.11
C GLN A 71 -17.88 11.28 -8.59
N PHE A 72 -18.59 10.59 -7.70
CA PHE A 72 -19.91 10.05 -8.02
C PHE A 72 -20.90 11.18 -8.31
N ASN A 73 -21.62 11.08 -9.43
CA ASN A 73 -22.72 12.00 -9.74
C ASN A 73 -23.86 11.84 -8.71
N SER A 74 -24.48 12.94 -8.30
CA SER A 74 -25.56 12.92 -7.29
C SER A 74 -26.83 12.21 -7.74
N GLU A 75 -27.03 12.06 -9.04
CA GLU A 75 -28.19 11.43 -9.65
C GLU A 75 -27.94 9.96 -10.02
N VAL A 76 -26.76 9.41 -9.66
CA VAL A 76 -26.45 8.02 -9.96
C VAL A 76 -27.41 7.09 -9.20
N SER A 77 -28.10 6.23 -9.94
CA SER A 77 -28.93 5.18 -9.36
C SER A 77 -28.21 3.83 -9.44
N PHE A 78 -28.16 3.14 -8.30
CA PHE A 78 -27.68 1.76 -8.21
C PHE A 78 -28.82 0.75 -8.06
N GLU A 79 -30.07 1.12 -8.38
CA GLU A 79 -31.24 0.24 -8.20
C GLU A 79 -31.13 -1.08 -8.96
N GLU A 80 -30.64 -1.05 -10.20
CA GLU A 80 -30.44 -2.25 -11.02
C GLU A 80 -29.06 -2.90 -10.83
N SER A 81 -28.23 -2.34 -9.95
CA SER A 81 -26.90 -2.90 -9.68
C SER A 81 -26.95 -4.16 -8.81
N HIS A 82 -25.90 -4.96 -8.90
CA HIS A 82 -25.73 -6.12 -8.01
C HIS A 82 -25.76 -5.70 -6.53
N VAL A 83 -26.32 -6.55 -5.65
CA VAL A 83 -26.47 -6.25 -4.21
C VAL A 83 -25.16 -5.87 -3.54
N VAL A 84 -24.05 -6.52 -3.93
CA VAL A 84 -22.72 -6.20 -3.39
C VAL A 84 -22.34 -4.74 -3.69
N THR A 85 -22.62 -4.23 -4.88
CA THR A 85 -22.35 -2.83 -5.24
C THR A 85 -23.15 -1.87 -4.37
N LYS A 86 -24.45 -2.16 -4.15
CA LYS A 86 -25.32 -1.35 -3.28
C LYS A 86 -24.78 -1.30 -1.84
N LEU A 87 -24.37 -2.45 -1.30
CA LEU A 87 -23.80 -2.54 0.06
C LEU A 87 -22.48 -1.78 0.19
N LEU A 88 -21.57 -1.93 -0.78
CA LEU A 88 -20.29 -1.21 -0.77
C LEU A 88 -20.48 0.30 -0.90
N TYR A 89 -21.40 0.74 -1.78
CA TYR A 89 -21.74 2.16 -1.91
C TYR A 89 -22.36 2.71 -0.61
N ALA A 90 -23.31 1.99 0.00
CA ALA A 90 -23.94 2.40 1.26
C ALA A 90 -22.94 2.50 2.41
N LEU A 91 -21.98 1.56 2.50
CA LEU A 91 -20.91 1.59 3.49
C LEU A 91 -20.00 2.82 3.28
N ALA A 92 -19.57 3.06 2.04
CA ALA A 92 -18.75 4.21 1.69
C ALA A 92 -19.48 5.54 1.96
N TRP A 93 -20.77 5.61 1.64
CA TRP A 93 -21.62 6.76 1.95
C TRP A 93 -21.71 7.00 3.46
N LYS A 94 -22.01 5.95 4.25
CA LYS A 94 -22.16 6.02 5.71
C LYS A 94 -20.91 6.51 6.42
N ASN A 95 -19.73 6.18 5.88
CA ASN A 95 -18.43 6.56 6.40
C ASN A 95 -17.90 7.90 5.85
N GLY A 96 -18.61 8.52 4.90
CA GLY A 96 -18.15 9.75 4.23
C GLY A 96 -16.95 9.53 3.29
N ASP A 97 -16.77 8.30 2.82
CA ASP A 97 -15.61 7.87 2.03
C ASP A 97 -15.79 8.00 0.52
N LEU A 98 -17.00 8.28 0.03
CA LEU A 98 -17.27 8.41 -1.41
C LEU A 98 -16.31 9.36 -2.11
N LYS A 99 -15.99 10.50 -1.46
CA LYS A 99 -15.09 11.50 -2.05
C LYS A 99 -13.66 11.02 -2.19
N LYS A 100 -13.22 10.01 -1.42
CA LYS A 100 -11.85 9.48 -1.43
C LYS A 100 -11.55 8.65 -2.67
N ILE A 101 -12.58 8.19 -3.39
CA ILE A 101 -12.42 7.36 -4.59
C ILE A 101 -11.64 8.07 -5.69
N ASN A 102 -11.75 9.40 -5.77
CA ASN A 102 -11.04 10.20 -6.76
C ASN A 102 -9.51 10.05 -6.64
N HIS A 103 -8.98 9.88 -5.43
CA HIS A 103 -7.55 9.70 -5.20
C HIS A 103 -7.09 8.32 -5.68
N ILE A 104 -7.91 7.29 -5.45
CA ILE A 104 -7.67 5.93 -5.97
C ILE A 104 -7.69 5.96 -7.50
N ILE A 105 -8.69 6.59 -8.10
CA ILE A 105 -8.82 6.72 -9.55
C ILE A 105 -7.65 7.48 -10.15
N LYS A 106 -7.26 8.62 -9.55
CA LYS A 106 -6.06 9.37 -9.97
C LYS A 106 -4.82 8.47 -9.91
N GLY A 107 -4.68 7.64 -8.88
CA GLY A 107 -3.63 6.64 -8.79
C GLY A 107 -3.64 5.64 -9.96
N ILE A 108 -4.82 5.11 -10.32
CA ILE A 108 -4.99 4.17 -11.44
C ILE A 108 -4.60 4.82 -12.78
N LEU A 109 -4.98 6.08 -12.97
CA LEU A 109 -4.76 6.83 -14.21
C LEU A 109 -3.35 7.45 -14.31
N SER A 110 -2.66 7.62 -13.18
CA SER A 110 -1.37 8.29 -13.13
C SER A 110 -0.30 7.60 -13.97
N THR A 111 0.51 8.43 -14.62
CA THR A 111 1.76 8.00 -15.25
C THR A 111 2.92 8.08 -14.24
N GLU A 112 4.06 7.47 -14.56
CA GLU A 112 5.24 7.51 -13.69
C GLU A 112 5.75 8.95 -13.46
N ASP A 113 5.59 9.83 -14.46
CA ASP A 113 6.06 11.22 -14.41
C ASP A 113 5.18 12.15 -13.54
N GLU A 114 3.92 11.79 -13.30
CA GLU A 114 2.95 12.58 -12.53
C GLU A 114 3.08 12.42 -11.00
N GLU A 115 3.94 11.50 -10.56
CA GLU A 115 4.10 11.10 -9.15
C GLU A 115 4.56 12.25 -8.25
N LEU A 116 5.33 13.20 -8.77
CA LEU A 116 5.89 14.33 -8.01
C LEU A 116 4.88 15.43 -7.67
N GLN A 117 3.69 15.41 -8.27
CA GLN A 117 2.66 16.44 -8.06
C GLN A 117 1.54 16.04 -7.11
N VAL A 118 1.55 14.82 -6.57
CA VAL A 118 0.50 14.34 -5.67
C VAL A 118 0.62 15.03 -4.30
N THR A 119 -0.29 15.96 -4.04
CA THR A 119 -0.27 16.79 -2.82
C THR A 119 -1.16 16.27 -1.69
N GLU A 120 -2.15 15.43 -2.01
CA GLU A 120 -3.22 15.00 -1.09
C GLU A 120 -3.46 13.50 -1.15
N SER A 121 -3.77 12.90 0.01
CA SER A 121 -4.19 11.49 0.14
C SER A 121 -3.23 10.47 -0.51
N LEU A 122 -1.92 10.65 -0.30
CA LEU A 122 -0.84 9.82 -0.86
C LEU A 122 -1.10 8.31 -0.76
N VAL A 123 -1.62 7.85 0.38
CA VAL A 123 -1.91 6.42 0.60
C VAL A 123 -3.00 5.91 -0.35
N PHE A 124 -4.07 6.67 -0.57
CA PHE A 124 -5.12 6.28 -1.52
C PHE A 124 -4.65 6.35 -2.97
N HIS A 125 -3.82 7.35 -3.30
CA HIS A 125 -3.21 7.45 -4.62
C HIS A 125 -2.32 6.24 -4.92
N GLN A 126 -1.42 5.90 -3.99
CA GLN A 126 -0.55 4.74 -4.13
C GLN A 126 -1.36 3.43 -4.17
N PHE A 127 -2.42 3.32 -3.37
CA PHE A 127 -3.32 2.19 -3.44
C PHE A 127 -3.97 2.05 -4.82
N GLY A 128 -4.36 3.16 -5.45
CA GLY A 128 -4.80 3.19 -6.84
C GLY A 128 -3.77 2.60 -7.81
N ARG A 129 -2.49 3.02 -7.68
CA ARG A 129 -1.40 2.44 -8.48
C ARG A 129 -1.24 0.95 -8.25
N HIS A 130 -1.31 0.49 -7.00
CA HIS A 130 -1.27 -0.94 -6.68
C HIS A 130 -2.39 -1.73 -7.38
N LEU A 131 -3.60 -1.16 -7.49
CA LEU A 131 -4.73 -1.80 -8.17
C LEU A 131 -4.52 -1.97 -9.68
N THR A 132 -3.57 -1.27 -10.30
CA THR A 132 -3.21 -1.50 -11.71
C THR A 132 -2.48 -2.82 -11.92
N LYS A 133 -1.94 -3.42 -10.85
CA LYS A 133 -1.07 -4.61 -10.86
C LYS A 133 0.18 -4.46 -11.73
N LYS A 134 0.61 -3.23 -12.01
CA LYS A 134 1.96 -2.97 -12.51
C LYS A 134 2.98 -3.47 -11.48
N SER A 135 4.09 -4.00 -11.98
CA SER A 135 5.17 -4.48 -11.12
C SER A 135 5.70 -3.33 -10.25
N ASN A 136 6.09 -3.64 -9.01
CA ASN A 136 6.73 -2.70 -8.08
C ASN A 136 5.84 -1.56 -7.54
N GLU A 137 4.52 -1.72 -7.59
CA GLU A 137 3.58 -0.83 -6.90
C GLU A 137 3.13 -1.43 -5.55
N PRO A 138 3.78 -1.06 -4.43
CA PRO A 138 3.37 -1.51 -3.09
C PRO A 138 2.02 -0.92 -2.67
N ILE A 139 1.35 -1.56 -1.71
CA ILE A 139 0.07 -1.08 -1.14
C ILE A 139 0.31 0.17 -0.27
N ILE A 140 1.49 0.26 0.34
CA ILE A 140 1.96 1.33 1.24
C ILE A 140 0.99 1.66 2.38
N ASP A 141 1.39 1.26 3.59
CA ASP A 141 0.74 1.66 4.83
C ASP A 141 1.70 2.51 5.70
N GLN A 142 1.16 3.30 6.62
CA GLN A 142 1.94 4.07 7.60
C GLN A 142 2.96 3.21 8.38
N HIS A 143 2.65 1.93 8.62
CA HIS A 143 3.52 1.00 9.33
C HIS A 143 4.68 0.55 8.43
N VAL A 144 4.42 0.29 7.15
CA VAL A 144 5.46 -0.06 6.17
C VAL A 144 6.50 1.06 6.07
N ILE A 145 6.03 2.30 5.85
CA ILE A 145 6.92 3.47 5.74
C ILE A 145 7.64 3.77 7.06
N ARG A 146 6.98 3.56 8.21
CA ARG A 146 7.64 3.69 9.51
C ARG A 146 8.83 2.73 9.66
N ALA A 147 8.67 1.46 9.30
CA ALA A 147 9.75 0.49 9.34
C ALA A 147 10.90 0.93 8.43
N PHE A 148 10.59 1.35 7.20
CA PHE A 148 11.58 1.82 6.24
C PHE A 148 12.33 3.08 6.71
N CYS A 149 11.66 4.05 7.31
CA CYS A 149 12.31 5.25 7.85
C CYS A 149 13.23 4.93 9.03
N VAL A 150 12.89 3.94 9.87
CA VAL A 150 13.82 3.47 10.92
C VAL A 150 15.07 2.86 10.28
N TYR A 151 14.90 2.01 9.26
CA TYR A 151 15.99 1.36 8.54
C TYR A 151 16.95 2.38 7.90
N LYS A 152 16.41 3.40 7.23
CA LYS A 152 17.21 4.48 6.62
C LYS A 152 17.65 5.57 7.62
N ASN A 153 17.35 5.41 8.91
CA ASN A 153 17.66 6.36 9.98
C ASN A 153 17.10 7.77 9.74
N TYR A 154 15.90 7.84 9.18
CA TYR A 154 15.12 9.07 8.98
C TYR A 154 14.32 9.47 10.23
N GLU A 155 13.59 10.58 10.11
CA GLU A 155 12.72 11.10 11.14
C GLU A 155 11.56 10.14 11.52
N LYS A 156 11.00 10.35 12.72
CA LYS A 156 9.91 9.51 13.21
C LYS A 156 8.61 9.88 12.50
N ILE A 157 7.99 8.91 11.82
CA ILE A 157 6.71 9.11 11.15
C ILE A 157 5.56 8.60 12.02
N LYS A 158 4.65 9.51 12.37
CA LYS A 158 3.37 9.19 13.01
C LYS A 158 2.28 8.94 11.97
N ILE A 159 2.15 9.83 11.01
CA ILE A 159 1.16 9.82 9.92
C ILE A 159 1.90 10.10 8.60
N ILE A 160 1.48 9.48 7.50
CA ILE A 160 2.02 9.79 6.17
C ILE A 160 1.41 11.13 5.72
N GLU A 161 2.27 12.08 5.37
CA GLU A 161 1.91 13.42 4.93
C GLU A 161 2.65 13.72 3.62
N LYS A 162 2.30 14.82 2.95
CA LYS A 162 2.87 15.22 1.65
C LYS A 162 4.41 15.17 1.63
N GLY A 163 5.06 15.62 2.71
CA GLY A 163 6.53 15.64 2.82
C GLY A 163 7.20 14.25 2.81
N HIS A 164 6.42 13.18 3.03
CA HIS A 164 6.91 11.80 3.08
C HIS A 164 6.90 11.11 1.70
N ILE A 165 6.51 11.79 0.62
CA ILE A 165 6.52 11.21 -0.74
C ILE A 165 7.92 10.73 -1.15
N LYS A 166 8.97 11.45 -0.73
CA LYS A 166 10.37 11.05 -0.95
C LYS A 166 10.66 9.66 -0.35
N TYR A 167 10.12 9.35 0.82
CA TYR A 167 10.33 8.05 1.49
C TYR A 167 9.59 6.91 0.80
N ILE A 168 8.42 7.21 0.23
CA ILE A 168 7.68 6.27 -0.61
C ILE A 168 8.49 5.94 -1.87
N ASN A 169 9.01 6.96 -2.56
CA ASN A 169 9.79 6.77 -3.77
C ASN A 169 11.11 6.02 -3.50
N GLU A 170 11.79 6.36 -2.41
CA GLU A 170 12.98 5.62 -1.97
C GLU A 170 12.67 4.17 -1.60
N TYR A 171 11.52 3.91 -1.00
CA TYR A 171 11.07 2.55 -0.71
C TYR A 171 10.81 1.77 -2.01
N LYS A 172 10.11 2.36 -2.98
CA LYS A 172 9.90 1.76 -4.31
C LYS A 172 11.22 1.46 -5.00
N ASN A 173 12.17 2.39 -4.96
CA ASN A 173 13.51 2.19 -5.50
C ASN A 173 14.26 1.08 -4.78
N TRP A 174 14.12 0.97 -3.45
CA TRP A 174 14.73 -0.12 -2.69
C TRP A 174 14.16 -1.49 -3.08
N LEU A 175 12.85 -1.62 -3.30
CA LEU A 175 12.22 -2.87 -3.73
C LEU A 175 12.80 -3.42 -5.05
N VAL A 176 13.19 -2.53 -5.96
CA VAL A 176 13.79 -2.89 -7.26
C VAL A 176 15.32 -2.85 -7.27
N SER A 177 15.96 -2.40 -6.19
CA SER A 177 17.41 -2.26 -6.09
C SER A 177 18.14 -3.60 -6.01
N GLU A 178 19.45 -3.60 -6.25
CA GLU A 178 20.33 -4.77 -6.10
C GLU A 178 20.40 -5.31 -4.65
N GLU A 179 19.83 -4.61 -3.65
CA GLU A 179 19.71 -5.15 -2.29
C GLU A 179 18.70 -6.31 -2.22
N ILE A 180 17.76 -6.39 -3.16
CA ILE A 180 16.78 -7.48 -3.26
C ILE A 180 17.25 -8.47 -4.32
N SER A 181 17.30 -9.75 -3.94
CA SER A 181 17.80 -10.80 -4.82
C SER A 181 17.00 -10.90 -6.13
N PRO A 182 17.65 -11.08 -7.29
CA PRO A 182 16.97 -11.27 -8.57
C PRO A 182 15.99 -12.45 -8.55
N GLU A 183 16.33 -13.53 -7.85
CA GLU A 183 15.46 -14.70 -7.68
C GLU A 183 14.14 -14.32 -7.01
N LEU A 184 14.21 -13.53 -5.92
CA LEU A 184 13.01 -13.07 -5.24
C LEU A 184 12.18 -12.12 -6.11
N LYS A 185 12.83 -11.22 -6.86
CA LYS A 185 12.11 -10.30 -7.78
C LYS A 185 11.36 -11.03 -8.89
N SER A 186 11.82 -12.23 -9.26
CA SER A 186 11.15 -13.06 -10.26
C SER A 186 9.88 -13.74 -9.73
N GLU A 187 9.69 -13.81 -8.41
CA GLU A 187 8.51 -14.41 -7.79
C GLU A 187 7.31 -13.47 -7.87
N ASN A 188 6.16 -14.02 -8.22
CA ASN A 188 4.93 -13.26 -8.22
C ASN A 188 4.62 -12.73 -6.82
N ASP A 189 4.21 -11.46 -6.75
CA ASP A 189 3.77 -10.80 -5.52
C ASP A 189 4.83 -10.71 -4.41
N TYR A 190 6.12 -10.84 -4.69
CA TYR A 190 7.16 -10.70 -3.66
C TYR A 190 7.04 -9.40 -2.86
N VAL A 191 6.69 -8.28 -3.53
CA VAL A 191 6.43 -6.97 -2.91
C VAL A 191 5.33 -7.05 -1.84
N TYR A 192 4.26 -7.81 -2.09
CA TYR A 192 3.17 -7.97 -1.13
C TYR A 192 3.64 -8.65 0.17
N PHE A 193 4.52 -9.65 0.07
CA PHE A 193 5.07 -10.32 1.25
C PHE A 193 6.06 -9.42 2.00
N ILE A 194 6.87 -8.63 1.28
CA ILE A 194 7.72 -7.61 1.91
C ILE A 194 6.87 -6.57 2.65
N ASP A 195 5.81 -6.04 2.01
CA ASP A 195 4.88 -5.09 2.63
C ASP A 195 4.26 -5.68 3.93
N GLN A 196 3.89 -6.95 3.95
CA GLN A 196 3.38 -7.62 5.15
C GLN A 196 4.41 -7.69 6.28
N ILE A 197 5.66 -8.04 5.97
CA ILE A 197 6.74 -8.06 6.97
C ILE A 197 6.95 -6.66 7.52
N LEU A 198 7.10 -5.67 6.65
CA LEU A 198 7.36 -4.29 7.06
C LEU A 198 6.19 -3.67 7.82
N PHE A 199 4.95 -4.03 7.50
CA PHE A 199 3.79 -3.66 8.32
C PHE A 199 3.92 -4.19 9.74
N ALA A 200 4.21 -5.48 9.90
CA ALA A 200 4.33 -6.10 11.22
C ALA A 200 5.51 -5.53 12.03
N VAL A 201 6.65 -5.29 11.36
CA VAL A 201 7.82 -4.58 11.93
C VAL A 201 7.41 -3.19 12.39
N GLY A 202 6.81 -2.38 11.52
CA GLY A 202 6.44 -1.00 11.84
C GLY A 202 5.36 -0.86 12.91
N LYS A 203 4.46 -1.83 13.02
CA LYS A 203 3.47 -1.91 14.12
C LYS A 203 4.13 -2.29 15.44
N THR A 204 5.14 -3.15 15.41
CA THR A 204 5.95 -3.51 16.58
C THR A 204 6.78 -2.31 17.06
N VAL A 205 7.46 -1.61 16.14
CA VAL A 205 8.18 -0.35 16.45
C VAL A 205 7.28 0.68 17.10
N LYS A 206 6.04 0.85 16.61
CA LYS A 206 5.07 1.76 17.24
C LYS A 206 4.75 1.36 18.69
N SER A 207 4.69 0.06 18.96
CA SER A 207 4.38 -0.48 20.29
C SER A 207 5.55 -0.35 21.26
N MET A 208 6.80 -0.51 20.80
CA MET A 208 8.01 -0.33 21.60
C MET A 208 8.35 1.14 21.91
N ASN A 209 7.75 2.09 21.18
CA ASN A 209 7.92 3.54 21.42
C ASN A 209 6.82 4.12 22.34
N LYS A 210 5.87 3.32 22.81
CA LYS A 210 4.90 3.74 23.84
C LYS A 210 5.52 3.60 25.21
#